data_AF-A0A4Q5Z807-F1
#
_entry.id   AF-A0A4Q5Z807-F1
#
_cell.length_a   1.000
_cell.length_b   1.000
_cell.length_c   1.000
_cell.angle_alpha   90.00
_cell.angle_beta   90.00
_cell.angle_gamma   90.00
#
_symmetry.space_group_name_H-M   'P 1'
#
loop_
_entity.id
_entity.type
_entity.pdbx_description
1 polymer ?
#
loop_
_entity_poly.entity_id
_entity_poly.type
_entity_poly.pdbx_seq_one_letter_code
_entity_poly.pdbx_strand_id
1 'polypeptide(L)'
;DYNIGLKHNLEVIDTLNEDGTISAAAEVFVGLDRFEARKQSVEQLRNDGLLVKEEDYTTRLGFSQRSGSVVEPRISTQWFVKMKELAGPALAEVVEGRINIHPGDKFLATYKYWLENVKDWCISRQLWWGQQIPAWYDENGTCYVAETLEQLLAENPKLAGTTLTQDLDVMDTWFSSWLWPMEVFRGITNPGNDDINYYYPGAVLVTGQDIIFFWVARMIMAGMEYKQERPFADVYFTGMVRDKQGRKMSKSLGNSPDLLDLIDRFGADAVRFGIMISSPAGNDLLFDDSSCEQGRNFNNKIWNALKLVKNWEARIGTEEPVMEHFAVDWFRSRLDQVKADLEGMYKEFRLSEALKTIYSLIWDDFCSWYLEWVKPGFEQPVNPGIYNKTVEFFTELMQILHPFMPFITEEIYHLLDLIDRFGADAVRFGIMISSPAGNDLLFDDSSCEQGR
;
A
#
# COMPACT_ATOMS: atom_id res chain seq x y z
N ASP A 1 22.98 -8.80 28.63
CA ASP A 1 22.92 -9.67 29.84
C ASP A 1 22.46 -11.08 29.51
N TYR A 2 21.25 -11.29 28.99
CA TYR A 2 20.71 -12.63 28.69
C TYR A 2 21.70 -13.60 27.99
N ASN A 3 22.24 -13.20 26.83
CA ASN A 3 23.19 -14.04 26.08
C ASN A 3 24.49 -14.35 26.87
N ILE A 4 24.95 -13.42 27.71
CA ILE A 4 26.14 -13.63 28.56
C ILE A 4 25.77 -14.58 29.71
N GLY A 5 24.59 -14.41 30.31
CA GLY A 5 24.06 -15.32 31.34
C GLY A 5 23.98 -16.75 30.83
N LEU A 6 23.39 -16.98 29.65
CA LEU A 6 23.37 -18.29 29.00
C LEU A 6 24.77 -18.85 28.76
N LYS A 7 25.68 -18.04 28.21
CA LYS A 7 27.07 -18.45 27.94
C LYS A 7 27.80 -18.91 29.20
N HIS A 8 27.49 -18.31 30.35
CA HIS A 8 28.12 -18.61 31.63
C HIS A 8 27.25 -19.47 32.55
N ASN A 9 26.10 -19.98 32.06
CA ASN A 9 25.16 -20.80 32.81
C ASN A 9 24.73 -20.15 34.14
N LEU A 10 24.43 -18.85 34.10
CA LEU A 10 23.90 -18.12 35.25
C LEU A 10 22.41 -18.36 35.40
N GLU A 11 21.95 -18.38 36.66
CA GLU A 11 20.53 -18.41 36.99
C GLU A 11 19.82 -17.16 36.45
N VAL A 12 18.59 -17.35 35.96
CA VAL A 12 17.71 -16.27 35.54
C VAL A 12 16.78 -15.94 36.69
N ILE A 13 16.83 -14.70 37.15
CA ILE A 13 15.94 -14.17 38.21
C ILE A 13 15.03 -13.12 37.57
N ASP A 14 13.73 -13.41 37.48
CA ASP A 14 12.74 -12.45 36.98
C ASP A 14 12.33 -11.49 38.10
N THR A 15 12.83 -10.26 38.04
CA THR A 15 12.63 -9.23 39.07
C THR A 15 11.41 -8.35 38.82
N LEU A 16 10.64 -8.61 37.75
CA LEU A 16 9.46 -7.84 37.38
C LEU A 16 8.22 -8.73 37.28
N ASN A 17 7.10 -8.26 37.82
CA ASN A 17 5.78 -8.81 37.56
C ASN A 17 5.27 -8.32 36.20
N GLU A 18 4.15 -8.90 35.73
CA GLU A 18 3.59 -8.60 34.40
C GLU A 18 3.11 -7.16 34.25
N ASP A 19 2.71 -6.52 35.35
CA ASP A 19 2.28 -5.12 35.42
C ASP A 19 3.45 -4.13 35.53
N GLY A 20 4.69 -4.62 35.56
CA GLY A 20 5.90 -3.81 35.70
C GLY A 20 6.22 -3.39 37.14
N THR A 21 5.55 -3.98 38.14
CA THR A 21 5.95 -3.87 39.55
C THR A 21 7.09 -4.82 39.88
N ILE A 22 7.83 -4.55 40.96
CA ILE A 22 8.93 -5.40 41.40
C ILE A 22 8.40 -6.73 41.97
N SER A 23 8.93 -7.85 41.47
CA SER A 23 8.54 -9.20 41.88
C SER A 23 9.09 -9.58 43.26
N ALA A 24 8.54 -10.63 43.87
CA ALA A 24 9.05 -11.16 45.13
C ALA A 24 10.51 -11.66 45.03
N ALA A 25 10.94 -12.10 43.85
CA ALA A 25 12.30 -12.59 43.61
C ALA A 25 13.37 -11.49 43.63
N ALA A 26 12.95 -10.22 43.55
CA ALA A 26 13.88 -9.10 43.70
C ALA A 26 14.29 -8.86 45.16
N GLU A 27 13.56 -9.41 46.14
CA GLU A 27 13.73 -9.29 47.60
C GLU A 27 13.57 -7.86 48.18
N VAL A 28 13.94 -6.83 47.43
CA VAL A 28 13.86 -5.42 47.80
C VAL A 28 12.82 -4.69 46.95
N PHE A 29 12.17 -3.69 47.54
CA PHE A 29 11.19 -2.84 46.85
C PHE A 29 9.99 -3.58 46.23
N VAL A 30 9.72 -4.80 46.74
CA VAL A 30 8.66 -5.69 46.26
C VAL A 30 7.31 -4.96 46.20
N GLY A 31 6.62 -5.07 45.07
CA GLY A 31 5.31 -4.46 44.83
C GLY A 31 5.33 -2.99 44.40
N LEU A 32 6.48 -2.31 44.41
CA LEU A 32 6.58 -0.94 43.90
C LEU A 32 6.64 -0.94 42.36
N ASP A 33 6.17 0.15 41.73
CA ASP A 33 6.41 0.38 40.30
C ASP A 33 7.92 0.51 40.04
N ARG A 34 8.39 -0.06 38.93
CA ARG A 34 9.82 -0.08 38.56
C ARG A 34 10.51 1.29 38.55
N PHE A 35 9.81 2.37 38.20
CA PHE A 35 10.42 3.71 38.20
C PHE A 35 10.50 4.31 39.59
N GLU A 36 9.52 4.01 40.45
CA GLU A 36 9.58 4.36 41.86
C GLU A 36 10.69 3.57 42.57
N ALA A 37 10.72 2.25 42.37
CA ALA A 37 11.75 1.37 42.90
C ALA A 37 13.16 1.83 42.48
N ARG A 38 13.32 2.30 41.24
CA ARG A 38 14.60 2.87 40.76
C ARG A 38 15.02 4.10 41.56
N LYS A 39 14.10 5.03 41.85
CA LYS A 39 14.41 6.23 42.64
C LYS A 39 14.77 5.87 44.08
N GLN A 40 14.01 4.97 44.70
CA GLN A 40 14.30 4.50 46.06
C GLN A 40 15.62 3.72 46.13
N SER A 41 15.95 2.95 45.09
CA SER A 41 17.23 2.24 44.99
C SER A 41 18.42 3.18 45.01
N VAL A 42 18.35 4.32 44.30
CA VAL A 42 19.42 5.33 44.30
C VAL A 42 19.59 5.95 45.69
N GLU A 43 18.50 6.27 46.39
CA GLU A 43 18.56 6.84 47.73
C GLU A 43 19.07 5.83 48.77
N GLN A 44 18.69 4.56 48.65
CA GLN A 44 19.23 3.49 49.50
C GLN A 44 20.75 3.33 49.29
N LEU A 45 21.21 3.26 48.04
CA LEU A 45 22.64 3.20 47.72
C LEU A 45 23.41 4.41 48.26
N ARG A 46 22.79 5.59 48.28
CA ARG A 46 23.37 6.81 48.86
C ARG A 46 23.49 6.72 50.38
N ASN A 47 22.42 6.28 51.05
CA ASN A 47 22.40 6.11 52.51
C ASN A 47 23.38 5.05 52.99
N ASP A 48 23.56 3.99 52.22
CA ASP A 48 24.51 2.91 52.50
C ASP A 48 25.97 3.28 52.15
N GLY A 49 26.20 4.46 51.57
CA GLY A 49 27.53 4.91 51.15
C GLY A 49 28.10 4.13 49.95
N LEU A 50 27.25 3.46 49.18
CA LEU A 50 27.61 2.66 48.00
C LEU A 50 27.49 3.44 46.68
N LEU A 51 26.82 4.60 46.68
CA LEU A 51 26.71 5.46 45.51
C LEU A 51 28.00 6.27 45.28
N VAL A 52 28.74 5.93 44.23
CA VAL A 52 30.01 6.60 43.90
C VAL A 52 29.80 7.89 43.10
N LYS A 53 28.89 7.88 42.12
CA LYS A 53 28.65 9.01 41.21
C LYS A 53 27.25 8.91 40.61
N GLU A 54 26.62 10.07 40.41
CA GLU A 54 25.38 10.25 39.65
C GLU A 54 25.67 11.27 38.55
N GLU A 55 25.27 10.97 37.31
CA GLU A 55 25.44 11.87 36.17
C GLU A 55 24.31 11.72 35.16
N ASP A 56 24.04 12.80 34.44
CA ASP A 56 23.07 12.78 33.35
C ASP A 56 23.60 11.92 32.20
N TYR A 57 22.78 10.97 31.76
CA TYR A 57 23.15 10.05 30.68
C TYR A 57 22.02 9.90 29.66
N THR A 58 22.37 10.18 28.40
CA THR A 58 21.43 10.04 27.28
C THR A 58 21.33 8.59 26.83
N THR A 59 20.26 7.92 27.22
CA THR A 59 19.97 6.52 26.85
C THR A 59 19.00 6.43 25.68
N ARG A 60 19.19 5.42 24.82
CA ARG A 60 18.18 5.01 23.84
C ARG A 60 17.25 4.00 24.48
N LEU A 61 15.99 4.37 24.68
CA LEU A 61 14.95 3.50 25.24
C LEU A 61 14.00 3.01 24.15
N GLY A 62 13.59 1.75 24.27
CA GLY A 62 12.53 1.19 23.44
C GLY A 62 11.16 1.59 24.01
N PHE A 63 10.26 2.00 23.13
CA PHE A 63 8.89 2.37 23.50
C PHE A 63 7.89 1.56 22.70
N SER A 64 6.77 1.21 23.34
CA SER A 64 5.61 0.66 22.66
C SER A 64 5.10 1.68 21.63
N GLN A 65 5.01 1.26 20.37
CA GLN A 65 4.49 2.12 19.30
C GLN A 65 3.03 2.52 19.54
N ARG A 66 2.26 1.72 20.31
CA ARG A 66 0.84 1.95 20.55
C ARG A 66 0.57 2.80 21.79
N SER A 67 1.19 2.46 22.93
CA SER A 67 0.92 3.14 24.21
C SER A 67 1.94 4.23 24.55
N GLY A 68 3.11 4.24 23.90
CA GLY A 68 4.22 5.11 24.28
C GLY A 68 4.90 4.72 25.59
N SER A 69 4.55 3.59 26.21
CA SER A 69 5.19 3.08 27.43
C SER A 69 6.60 2.55 27.12
N VAL A 70 7.53 2.69 28.05
CA VAL A 70 8.86 2.05 27.97
C VAL A 70 8.70 0.54 27.97
N VAL A 71 9.35 -0.13 27.01
CA VAL A 71 9.36 -1.60 26.89
C VAL A 71 10.41 -2.17 27.84
N GLU A 72 9.99 -3.14 28.66
CA GLU A 72 10.87 -3.86 29.57
C GLU A 72 11.17 -5.27 29.02
N PRO A 73 12.43 -5.73 29.06
CA PRO A 73 12.77 -7.10 28.73
C PRO A 73 12.40 -8.02 29.90
N ARG A 74 11.48 -8.96 29.65
CA ARG A 74 11.10 -10.03 30.59
C ARG A 74 11.22 -11.38 29.90
N ILE A 75 11.58 -12.42 30.66
CA ILE A 75 11.62 -13.78 30.15
C ILE A 75 10.24 -14.40 30.33
N SER A 76 9.64 -14.83 29.22
CA SER A 76 8.38 -15.58 29.22
C SER A 76 8.44 -16.70 28.18
N THR A 77 7.69 -17.77 28.43
CA THR A 77 7.44 -18.81 27.42
C THR A 77 6.56 -18.22 26.33
N GLN A 78 6.99 -18.33 25.08
CA GLN A 78 6.30 -17.77 23.92
C GLN A 78 6.44 -18.69 22.71
N TRP A 79 5.52 -18.57 21.76
CA TRP A 79 5.57 -19.18 20.45
C TRP A 79 6.47 -18.41 19.49
N PHE A 80 7.42 -19.11 18.88
CA PHE A 80 8.35 -18.56 17.89
C PHE A 80 8.33 -19.33 16.58
N VAL A 81 8.46 -18.60 15.48
CA VAL A 81 8.74 -19.17 14.15
C VAL A 81 10.23 -19.08 13.88
N LYS A 82 10.82 -20.20 13.45
CA LYS A 82 12.24 -20.29 13.08
C LYS A 82 12.47 -19.58 11.75
N MET A 83 12.97 -18.35 11.80
CA MET A 83 12.96 -17.46 10.63
C MET A 83 14.06 -17.75 9.62
N LYS A 84 15.18 -18.34 10.07
CA LYS A 84 16.35 -18.56 9.21
C LYS A 84 16.04 -19.45 8.01
N GLU A 85 15.12 -20.40 8.15
CA GLU A 85 14.74 -21.34 7.10
C GLU A 85 13.82 -20.67 6.07
N LEU A 86 12.92 -19.79 6.51
CA LEU A 86 12.00 -19.06 5.64
C LEU A 86 12.65 -17.88 4.91
N ALA A 87 13.62 -17.21 5.55
CA ALA A 87 14.19 -15.99 5.01
C ALA A 87 15.12 -16.21 3.82
N GLY A 88 15.81 -17.35 3.75
CA GLY A 88 16.71 -17.68 2.64
C GLY A 88 16.02 -17.69 1.28
N PRO A 89 14.98 -18.52 1.08
CA PRO A 89 14.21 -18.56 -0.16
C PRO A 89 13.61 -17.19 -0.52
N ALA A 90 13.02 -16.50 0.45
CA ALA A 90 12.42 -15.18 0.23
C ALA A 90 13.43 -14.09 -0.14
N LEU A 91 14.67 -14.19 0.35
CA LEU A 91 15.76 -13.30 -0.04
C LEU A 91 16.22 -13.57 -1.47
N ALA A 92 16.33 -14.85 -1.85
CA ALA A 92 16.76 -15.26 -3.18
C ALA A 92 15.81 -14.76 -4.27
N GLU A 93 14.49 -14.83 -4.05
CA GLU A 93 13.49 -14.32 -5.00
C GLU A 93 13.73 -12.86 -5.40
N VAL A 94 14.10 -12.01 -4.44
CA VAL A 94 14.35 -10.58 -4.69
C VAL A 94 15.75 -10.35 -5.25
N VAL A 95 16.79 -10.98 -4.68
CA VAL A 95 18.18 -10.75 -5.09
C VAL A 95 18.47 -11.29 -6.49
N GLU A 96 17.80 -12.35 -6.90
CA GLU A 96 17.95 -12.97 -8.23
C GLU A 96 17.04 -12.32 -9.28
N GLY A 97 16.28 -11.27 -8.92
CA GLY A 97 15.44 -10.52 -9.84
C GLY A 97 14.14 -11.22 -10.26
N ARG A 98 13.70 -12.24 -9.50
CA ARG A 98 12.37 -12.84 -9.71
C ARG A 98 11.25 -11.99 -9.11
N ILE A 99 11.55 -11.20 -8.09
CA ILE A 99 10.65 -10.15 -7.58
C ILE A 99 11.38 -8.82 -7.71
N ASN A 100 10.80 -7.91 -8.48
CA ASN A 100 11.37 -6.59 -8.69
C ASN A 100 10.84 -5.62 -7.63
N ILE A 101 11.72 -4.88 -6.99
CA ILE A 101 11.36 -3.80 -6.06
C ILE A 101 11.52 -2.47 -6.79
N HIS A 102 10.52 -1.60 -6.66
CA HIS A 102 10.46 -0.29 -7.30
C HIS A 102 10.29 0.81 -6.24
N PRO A 103 11.21 1.80 -6.13
CA PRO A 103 12.52 1.88 -6.77
C PRO A 103 13.58 0.95 -6.14
N GLY A 104 14.22 0.12 -6.97
CA GLY A 104 15.13 -0.95 -6.51
C GLY A 104 16.37 -0.44 -5.78
N ASP A 105 17.02 0.59 -6.32
CA ASP A 105 18.28 1.14 -5.82
C ASP A 105 18.20 1.61 -4.36
N LYS A 106 17.01 1.98 -3.90
CA LYS A 106 16.78 2.53 -2.55
C LYS A 106 16.53 1.44 -1.52
N PHE A 107 15.85 0.37 -1.89
CA PHE A 107 15.25 -0.58 -0.94
C PHE A 107 15.92 -1.95 -0.91
N LEU A 108 16.62 -2.34 -1.98
CA LEU A 108 17.23 -3.66 -2.06
C LEU A 108 18.27 -3.90 -0.96
N ALA A 109 19.14 -2.93 -0.67
CA ALA A 109 20.15 -3.05 0.37
C ALA A 109 19.53 -3.22 1.77
N THR A 110 18.50 -2.43 2.06
CA THR A 110 17.73 -2.46 3.31
C THR A 110 17.01 -3.80 3.47
N TYR A 111 16.37 -4.29 2.40
CA TYR A 111 15.73 -5.60 2.35
C TYR A 111 16.73 -6.71 2.67
N LYS A 112 17.84 -6.75 1.92
CA LYS A 112 18.90 -7.75 2.07
C LYS A 112 19.47 -7.80 3.49
N TYR A 113 19.89 -6.65 4.01
CA TYR A 113 20.48 -6.57 5.35
C TYR A 113 19.56 -7.15 6.42
N TRP A 114 18.25 -6.89 6.34
CA TRP A 114 17.32 -7.37 7.35
C TRP A 114 17.09 -8.88 7.28
N LEU A 115 16.91 -9.44 6.07
CA LEU A 115 16.69 -10.87 5.93
C LEU A 115 17.96 -11.68 6.28
N GLU A 116 19.16 -11.16 6.00
CA GLU A 116 20.42 -11.77 6.41
C GLU A 116 20.61 -11.83 7.94
N ASN A 117 20.00 -10.88 8.67
CA ASN A 117 20.15 -10.74 10.12
C ASN A 117 18.88 -11.09 10.91
N VAL A 118 17.90 -11.74 10.26
CA VAL A 118 16.60 -12.05 10.86
C VAL A 118 16.75 -12.89 12.13
N LYS A 119 15.91 -12.61 13.12
CA LYS A 119 15.77 -13.41 14.35
C LYS A 119 14.45 -14.16 14.31
N ASP A 120 14.38 -15.23 15.10
CA ASP A 120 13.14 -15.99 15.26
C ASP A 120 12.01 -15.06 15.72
N TRP A 121 10.85 -15.24 15.08
CA TRP A 121 9.75 -14.31 15.20
C TRP A 121 8.82 -14.78 16.30
N CYS A 122 8.73 -14.00 17.38
CA CYS A 122 7.72 -14.20 18.42
C CYS A 122 6.33 -13.92 17.84
N ILE A 123 5.52 -14.95 17.67
CA ILE A 123 4.19 -14.90 17.06
C ILE A 123 3.05 -14.90 18.07
N SER A 124 3.32 -15.19 19.34
CA SER A 124 2.32 -15.12 20.41
C SER A 124 2.17 -13.70 20.95
N ARG A 125 0.94 -13.35 21.34
CA ARG A 125 0.58 -12.05 21.91
C ARG A 125 -0.43 -12.26 23.04
N GLN A 126 -0.17 -11.65 24.18
CA GLN A 126 -1.09 -11.62 25.34
C GLN A 126 -2.15 -10.53 25.13
N LEU A 127 -2.93 -10.66 24.07
CA LEU A 127 -3.98 -9.72 23.67
C LEU A 127 -5.32 -10.44 23.61
N TRP A 128 -6.40 -9.67 23.76
CA TRP A 128 -7.76 -10.20 23.66
C TRP A 128 -8.24 -10.33 22.20
N TRP A 129 -7.59 -9.60 21.28
CA TRP A 129 -7.96 -9.57 19.88
C TRP A 129 -6.88 -10.21 19.01
N GLY A 130 -7.25 -11.27 18.32
CA GLY A 130 -6.42 -12.02 17.38
C GLY A 130 -6.95 -13.45 17.23
N GLN A 131 -6.31 -14.25 16.37
CA GLN A 131 -6.62 -15.67 16.25
C GLN A 131 -6.01 -16.40 17.44
N GLN A 132 -6.82 -17.10 18.25
CA GLN A 132 -6.32 -17.86 19.39
C GLN A 132 -5.37 -18.96 18.92
N ILE A 133 -4.26 -19.15 19.63
CA ILE A 133 -3.27 -20.17 19.27
C ILE A 133 -3.92 -21.56 19.40
N PRO A 134 -3.83 -22.40 18.37
CA PRO A 134 -4.49 -23.71 18.39
C PRO A 134 -3.57 -24.75 19.05
N ALA A 135 -3.23 -24.48 20.31
CA ALA A 135 -2.43 -25.34 21.18
C ALA A 135 -3.18 -25.61 22.47
N TRP A 136 -3.14 -26.86 22.96
CA TRP A 136 -3.82 -27.31 24.18
C TRP A 136 -2.83 -27.91 25.15
N TYR A 137 -3.04 -27.65 26.43
CA TYR A 137 -2.24 -28.16 27.53
C TYR A 137 -3.07 -29.11 28.39
N ASP A 138 -2.47 -30.25 28.75
CA ASP A 138 -3.02 -31.12 29.79
C ASP A 138 -2.67 -30.61 31.20
N GLU A 139 -3.19 -31.29 32.22
CA GLU A 139 -2.94 -30.96 33.64
C GLU A 139 -1.45 -31.07 34.04
N ASN A 140 -0.63 -31.79 33.25
CA ASN A 140 0.82 -31.92 33.46
C ASN A 140 1.63 -30.83 32.73
N GLY A 141 0.97 -29.96 31.95
CA GLY A 141 1.61 -28.94 31.13
C GLY A 141 2.17 -29.46 29.79
N THR A 142 1.80 -30.67 29.37
CA THR A 142 2.16 -31.21 28.05
C THR A 142 1.38 -30.47 26.97
N CYS A 143 2.09 -29.91 25.99
CA CYS A 143 1.50 -29.17 24.88
C CYS A 143 1.15 -30.09 23.69
N TYR A 144 -0.04 -29.88 23.12
CA TYR A 144 -0.54 -30.53 21.91
C TYR A 144 -1.02 -29.49 20.91
N VAL A 145 -0.79 -29.68 19.62
CA VAL A 145 -1.17 -28.72 18.56
C VAL A 145 -2.01 -29.45 17.51
N ALA A 146 -3.14 -28.86 17.12
CA ALA A 146 -4.08 -29.37 16.11
C ALA A 146 -4.93 -28.19 15.60
N GLU A 147 -5.68 -28.30 14.50
CA GLU A 147 -6.52 -27.16 14.06
C GLU A 147 -7.72 -26.94 14.99
N THR A 148 -8.29 -28.03 15.50
CA THR A 148 -9.41 -28.03 16.44
C THR A 148 -9.23 -29.05 17.55
N LEU A 149 -10.00 -28.89 18.64
CA LEU A 149 -10.01 -29.85 19.74
C LEU A 149 -10.55 -31.21 19.27
N GLU A 150 -11.54 -31.23 18.38
CA GLU A 150 -12.11 -32.46 17.82
C GLU A 150 -11.04 -33.24 17.03
N GLN A 151 -10.23 -32.54 16.23
CA GLN A 151 -9.14 -33.16 15.50
C GLN A 151 -8.07 -33.70 16.46
N LEU A 152 -7.68 -32.93 17.48
CA LEU A 152 -6.72 -33.38 18.49
C LEU A 152 -7.15 -34.69 19.15
N LEU A 153 -8.42 -34.78 19.56
CA LEU A 153 -8.99 -35.96 20.20
C LEU A 153 -9.11 -37.15 19.24
N ALA A 154 -9.41 -36.90 17.96
CA ALA A 154 -9.44 -37.94 16.94
C ALA A 154 -8.05 -38.55 16.68
N GLU A 155 -7.01 -37.73 16.61
CA GLU A 155 -5.62 -38.16 16.41
C GLU A 155 -5.01 -38.76 17.69
N ASN A 156 -5.51 -38.36 18.86
CA ASN A 156 -5.03 -38.84 20.15
C ASN A 156 -6.17 -39.35 21.05
N PRO A 157 -6.77 -40.52 20.74
CA PRO A 157 -7.90 -41.05 21.51
C PRO A 157 -7.62 -41.26 23.01
N LYS A 158 -6.34 -41.42 23.38
CA LYS A 158 -5.89 -41.51 24.77
C LYS A 158 -6.12 -40.24 25.61
N LEU A 159 -6.32 -39.10 24.96
CA LEU A 159 -6.66 -37.83 25.60
C LEU A 159 -8.16 -37.70 25.88
N ALA A 160 -8.98 -38.65 25.43
CA ALA A 160 -10.41 -38.65 25.70
C ALA A 160 -10.66 -38.74 27.21
N GLY A 161 -11.35 -37.73 27.75
CA GLY A 161 -11.62 -37.61 29.19
C GLY A 161 -10.55 -36.85 29.99
N THR A 162 -9.46 -36.41 29.35
CA THR A 162 -8.48 -35.50 29.96
C THR A 162 -8.98 -34.06 29.90
N THR A 163 -8.76 -33.29 30.97
CA THR A 163 -8.98 -31.84 30.95
C THR A 163 -7.91 -31.18 30.08
N LEU A 164 -8.32 -30.57 28.97
CA LEU A 164 -7.44 -29.81 28.08
C LEU A 164 -7.79 -28.33 28.12
N THR A 165 -6.78 -27.48 28.31
CA THR A 165 -6.94 -26.02 28.28
C THR A 165 -6.22 -25.46 27.07
N GLN A 166 -6.94 -24.73 26.21
CA GLN A 166 -6.32 -24.07 25.06
C GLN A 166 -5.46 -22.90 25.53
N ASP A 167 -4.35 -22.65 24.84
CA ASP A 167 -3.50 -21.48 25.04
C ASP A 167 -4.36 -20.20 24.97
N LEU A 168 -4.14 -19.29 25.92
CA LEU A 168 -4.88 -18.03 26.01
C LEU A 168 -4.29 -16.95 25.10
N ASP A 169 -3.08 -17.16 24.59
CA ASP A 169 -2.44 -16.24 23.66
C ASP A 169 -3.16 -16.22 22.31
N VAL A 170 -3.01 -15.09 21.62
CA VAL A 170 -3.41 -14.91 20.23
C VAL A 170 -2.20 -14.72 19.33
N MET A 171 -2.39 -15.01 18.04
CA MET A 171 -1.36 -14.82 17.04
C MET A 171 -1.13 -13.35 16.72
N ASP A 172 0.11 -13.00 16.41
CA ASP A 172 0.52 -11.69 15.92
C ASP A 172 -0.29 -11.31 14.67
N THR A 173 -0.73 -10.06 14.59
CA THR A 173 -1.52 -9.59 13.43
C THR A 173 -0.77 -9.83 12.12
N TRP A 174 0.55 -9.62 12.10
CA TRP A 174 1.39 -9.88 10.93
C TRP A 174 1.42 -11.35 10.49
N PHE A 175 1.15 -12.30 11.41
CA PHE A 175 1.04 -13.72 11.11
C PHE A 175 -0.26 -14.09 10.42
N SER A 176 -1.29 -13.26 10.52
CA SER A 176 -2.44 -13.37 9.60
C SER A 176 -2.18 -12.62 8.29
N SER A 177 -1.62 -11.40 8.36
CA SER A 177 -1.46 -10.53 7.19
C SER A 177 -0.48 -11.07 6.14
N TRP A 178 0.48 -11.91 6.52
CA TRP A 178 1.40 -12.51 5.55
C TRP A 178 0.75 -13.56 4.62
N LEU A 179 -0.45 -14.06 4.97
CA LEU A 179 -1.22 -14.97 4.12
C LEU A 179 -2.07 -14.22 3.08
N TRP A 180 -2.07 -12.88 3.11
CA TRP A 180 -2.93 -12.03 2.29
C TRP A 180 -2.95 -12.39 0.80
N PRO A 181 -1.82 -12.66 0.11
CA PRO A 181 -1.85 -12.96 -1.33
C PRO A 181 -2.61 -14.24 -1.69
N MET A 182 -2.83 -15.12 -0.70
CA MET A 182 -3.46 -16.42 -0.91
C MET A 182 -4.84 -16.49 -0.27
N GLU A 183 -4.96 -16.07 0.99
CA GLU A 183 -6.15 -16.35 1.78
C GLU A 183 -7.34 -15.44 1.47
N VAL A 184 -7.11 -14.29 0.83
CA VAL A 184 -8.22 -13.48 0.26
C VAL A 184 -9.01 -14.26 -0.79
N PHE A 185 -8.38 -15.24 -1.44
CA PHE A 185 -8.98 -16.17 -2.40
C PHE A 185 -9.13 -17.59 -1.82
N ARG A 186 -9.11 -17.72 -0.48
CA ARG A 186 -9.17 -19.02 0.23
C ARG A 186 -8.11 -20.01 -0.23
N GLY A 187 -6.95 -19.52 -0.66
CA GLY A 187 -5.90 -20.35 -1.22
C GLY A 187 -5.26 -21.33 -0.24
N ILE A 188 -5.42 -21.10 1.07
CA ILE A 188 -4.99 -22.01 2.14
C ILE A 188 -6.18 -22.83 2.65
N THR A 189 -7.31 -22.20 2.94
CA THR A 189 -8.50 -22.89 3.50
C THR A 189 -9.28 -23.73 2.47
N ASN A 190 -9.13 -23.45 1.18
CA ASN A 190 -9.70 -24.22 0.07
C ASN A 190 -8.70 -24.35 -1.09
N PRO A 191 -7.64 -25.18 -0.95
CA PRO A 191 -6.56 -25.25 -1.94
C PRO A 191 -7.05 -25.68 -3.33
N GLY A 192 -6.51 -25.03 -4.37
CA GLY A 192 -6.76 -25.40 -5.77
C GLY A 192 -8.08 -24.90 -6.36
N ASN A 193 -8.80 -24.01 -5.67
CA ASN A 193 -10.02 -23.39 -6.17
C ASN A 193 -9.75 -22.42 -7.35
N ASP A 194 -10.80 -22.08 -8.09
CA ASP A 194 -10.70 -21.28 -9.32
C ASP A 194 -10.13 -19.87 -9.07
N ASP A 195 -10.50 -19.21 -7.97
CA ASP A 195 -10.02 -17.86 -7.65
C ASP A 195 -8.51 -17.85 -7.41
N ILE A 196 -7.99 -18.75 -6.57
CA ILE A 196 -6.54 -18.78 -6.29
C ILE A 196 -5.74 -19.16 -7.53
N ASN A 197 -6.26 -20.06 -8.37
CA ASN A 197 -5.57 -20.45 -9.62
C ASN A 197 -5.56 -19.32 -10.66
N TYR A 198 -6.52 -18.40 -10.60
CA TYR A 198 -6.60 -17.26 -11.52
C TYR A 198 -5.77 -16.06 -11.03
N TYR A 199 -5.89 -15.70 -9.74
CA TYR A 199 -5.33 -14.45 -9.20
C TYR A 199 -3.92 -14.58 -8.59
N TYR A 200 -3.42 -15.81 -8.38
CA TYR A 200 -2.07 -16.04 -7.86
C TYR A 200 -1.15 -16.62 -8.95
N PRO A 201 0.08 -16.10 -9.12
CA PRO A 201 0.70 -15.00 -8.37
C PRO A 201 0.20 -13.61 -8.80
N GLY A 202 0.22 -12.64 -7.88
CA GLY A 202 -0.17 -11.26 -8.17
C GLY A 202 0.80 -10.53 -9.11
N ALA A 203 0.32 -9.53 -9.83
CA ALA A 203 1.19 -8.72 -10.70
C ALA A 203 2.05 -7.74 -9.88
N VAL A 204 1.40 -6.83 -9.14
CA VAL A 204 2.07 -5.75 -8.41
C VAL A 204 1.52 -5.61 -7.00
N LEU A 205 2.38 -5.63 -5.99
CA LEU A 205 2.05 -5.18 -4.64
C LEU A 205 2.41 -3.70 -4.46
N VAL A 206 1.41 -2.86 -4.16
CA VAL A 206 1.62 -1.44 -3.85
C VAL A 206 1.53 -1.20 -2.36
N THR A 207 2.58 -0.64 -1.74
CA THR A 207 2.57 -0.38 -0.30
C THR A 207 3.57 0.69 0.15
N GLY A 208 3.57 1.04 1.43
CA GLY A 208 4.54 1.93 2.05
C GLY A 208 5.84 1.20 2.42
N GLN A 209 6.98 1.89 2.30
CA GLN A 209 8.30 1.35 2.67
C GLN A 209 8.44 0.95 4.16
N ASP A 210 7.58 1.43 5.05
CA ASP A 210 7.67 1.21 6.50
C ASP A 210 7.27 -0.21 6.93
N ILE A 211 6.57 -0.95 6.06
CA ILE A 211 6.14 -2.33 6.31
C ILE A 211 6.82 -3.36 5.39
N ILE A 212 7.93 -2.98 4.76
CA ILE A 212 8.77 -3.87 3.94
C ILE A 212 9.11 -5.19 4.67
N PHE A 213 9.44 -5.11 5.95
CA PHE A 213 9.86 -6.27 6.74
C PHE A 213 8.69 -7.01 7.39
N PHE A 214 7.69 -6.27 7.86
CA PHE A 214 6.56 -6.82 8.60
C PHE A 214 5.53 -7.47 7.68
N TRP A 215 5.44 -7.00 6.43
CA TRP A 215 4.43 -7.46 5.49
C TRP A 215 5.03 -8.02 4.20
N VAL A 216 5.78 -7.23 3.43
CA VAL A 216 6.27 -7.65 2.10
C VAL A 216 7.16 -8.89 2.21
N ALA A 217 8.22 -8.81 3.01
CA ALA A 217 9.14 -9.93 3.23
C ALA A 217 8.40 -11.17 3.77
N ARG A 218 7.42 -10.97 4.65
CA ARG A 218 6.63 -12.05 5.24
C ARG A 218 5.69 -12.70 4.22
N MET A 219 5.06 -11.94 3.34
CA MET A 219 4.26 -12.50 2.25
C MET A 219 5.11 -13.33 1.28
N ILE A 220 6.33 -12.88 0.98
CA ILE A 220 7.25 -13.67 0.15
C ILE A 220 7.61 -14.97 0.86
N MET A 221 7.95 -14.92 2.14
CA MET A 221 8.21 -16.13 2.94
C MET A 221 7.02 -17.10 2.92
N ALA A 222 5.79 -16.58 3.11
CA ALA A 222 4.58 -17.40 3.11
C ALA A 222 4.30 -18.00 1.72
N GLY A 223 4.48 -17.25 0.63
CA GLY A 223 4.32 -17.77 -0.73
C GLY A 223 5.32 -18.89 -1.03
N MET A 224 6.58 -18.69 -0.65
CA MET A 224 7.61 -19.72 -0.81
C MET A 224 7.36 -20.95 0.06
N GLU A 225 6.81 -20.80 1.27
CA GLU A 225 6.50 -21.91 2.16
C GLU A 225 5.28 -22.72 1.69
N TYR A 226 4.15 -22.04 1.46
CA TYR A 226 2.86 -22.72 1.25
C TYR A 226 2.54 -23.00 -0.22
N LYS A 227 3.10 -22.24 -1.16
CA LYS A 227 2.85 -22.39 -2.60
C LYS A 227 4.09 -22.75 -3.41
N GLN A 228 5.28 -22.65 -2.81
CA GLN A 228 6.56 -22.85 -3.51
C GLN A 228 6.69 -21.92 -4.74
N GLU A 229 6.07 -20.75 -4.66
CA GLU A 229 5.99 -19.78 -5.74
C GLU A 229 5.92 -18.36 -5.15
N ARG A 230 6.48 -17.37 -5.86
CA ARG A 230 6.45 -15.96 -5.44
C ARG A 230 5.01 -15.43 -5.35
N PRO A 231 4.65 -14.64 -4.35
CA PRO A 231 3.29 -14.09 -4.22
C PRO A 231 2.97 -12.98 -5.21
N PHE A 232 3.98 -12.30 -5.74
CA PHE A 232 3.84 -11.23 -6.71
C PHE A 232 5.12 -11.06 -7.55
N ALA A 233 5.00 -10.49 -8.75
CA ALA A 233 6.15 -10.19 -9.62
C ALA A 233 6.86 -8.87 -9.26
N ASP A 234 6.09 -7.83 -8.94
CA ASP A 234 6.62 -6.49 -8.65
C ASP A 234 6.13 -5.98 -7.28
N VAL A 235 6.98 -5.20 -6.61
CA VAL A 235 6.63 -4.46 -5.40
C VAL A 235 6.92 -2.98 -5.63
N TYR A 236 5.87 -2.15 -5.61
CA TYR A 236 5.99 -0.71 -5.72
C TYR A 236 5.87 -0.05 -4.34
N PHE A 237 6.99 0.51 -3.86
CA PHE A 237 7.03 1.27 -2.62
C PHE A 237 6.70 2.75 -2.85
N THR A 238 5.56 3.15 -2.29
CA THR A 238 5.14 4.54 -2.18
C THR A 238 5.98 5.31 -1.17
N GLY A 239 6.09 6.62 -1.38
CA GLY A 239 6.60 7.56 -0.38
C GLY A 239 5.66 7.72 0.80
N MET A 240 6.19 8.19 1.93
CA MET A 240 5.37 8.56 3.09
C MET A 240 4.87 9.98 2.94
N VAL A 241 3.59 10.20 3.26
CA VAL A 241 3.04 11.55 3.34
C VAL A 241 3.53 12.23 4.62
N ARG A 242 4.11 13.41 4.45
CA ARG A 242 4.70 14.24 5.51
C ARG A 242 4.03 15.60 5.55
N ASP A 243 3.95 16.16 6.76
CA ASP A 243 3.51 17.53 6.96
C ASP A 243 4.58 18.55 6.52
N LYS A 244 4.25 19.85 6.57
CA LYS A 244 5.15 20.96 6.20
C LYS A 244 6.45 21.02 7.03
N GLN A 245 6.52 20.33 8.16
CA GLN A 245 7.72 20.23 9.01
C GLN A 245 8.52 18.95 8.72
N GLY A 246 8.10 18.14 7.74
CA GLY A 246 8.74 16.88 7.38
C GLY A 246 8.40 15.72 8.33
N ARG A 247 7.41 15.87 9.22
CA ARG A 247 7.00 14.79 10.13
C ARG A 247 6.02 13.87 9.40
N LYS A 248 6.12 12.56 9.64
CA LYS A 248 5.14 11.59 9.12
C LYS A 248 3.73 12.03 9.56
N MET A 249 2.77 12.02 8.64
CA MET A 249 1.38 12.28 9.02
C MET A 249 0.82 11.09 9.79
N SER A 250 0.24 11.34 10.96
CA SER A 250 -0.54 10.34 11.69
C SER A 250 -1.66 10.97 12.51
N LYS A 251 -2.74 10.20 12.71
CA LYS A 251 -3.82 10.58 13.61
C LYS A 251 -3.31 10.87 15.04
N SER A 252 -2.34 10.10 15.51
CA SER A 252 -1.74 10.28 16.84
C SER A 252 -0.98 11.61 17.00
N LEU A 253 -0.40 12.13 15.91
CA LEU A 253 0.29 13.43 15.91
C LEU A 253 -0.67 14.60 15.63
N GLY A 254 -1.94 14.33 15.32
CA GLY A 254 -2.93 15.35 14.98
C GLY A 254 -2.59 16.16 13.73
N ASN A 255 -1.68 15.67 12.89
CA ASN A 255 -1.16 16.38 11.71
C ASN A 255 -1.62 15.73 10.38
N SER A 256 -2.53 14.76 10.43
CA SER A 256 -3.18 14.21 9.25
C SER A 256 -4.42 15.06 8.89
N PRO A 257 -4.52 15.60 7.67
CA PRO A 257 -5.76 16.23 7.22
C PRO A 257 -6.88 15.18 7.13
N ASP A 258 -8.12 15.63 7.29
CA ASP A 258 -9.29 14.79 7.03
C ASP A 258 -9.45 14.62 5.51
N LEU A 259 -9.43 13.37 5.04
CA LEU A 259 -9.52 13.08 3.61
C LEU A 259 -10.88 13.48 3.02
N LEU A 260 -11.97 13.32 3.78
CA LEU A 260 -13.30 13.70 3.33
C LEU A 260 -13.43 15.22 3.24
N ASP A 261 -12.85 15.97 4.19
CA ASP A 261 -12.78 17.44 4.11
C ASP A 261 -12.01 17.90 2.85
N LEU A 262 -10.88 17.26 2.54
CA LEU A 262 -10.13 17.57 1.31
C LEU A 262 -10.97 17.30 0.06
N ILE A 263 -11.71 16.20 0.02
CA ILE A 263 -12.59 15.86 -1.11
C ILE A 263 -13.74 16.87 -1.22
N ASP A 264 -14.37 17.26 -0.11
CA ASP A 264 -15.44 18.25 -0.11
C ASP A 264 -14.96 19.63 -0.59
N ARG A 265 -13.73 20.02 -0.25
CA ARG A 265 -13.15 21.32 -0.61
C ARG A 265 -12.63 21.39 -2.05
N PHE A 266 -12.01 20.32 -2.54
CA PHE A 266 -11.29 20.34 -3.82
C PHE A 266 -11.88 19.41 -4.89
N GLY A 267 -12.63 18.38 -4.49
CA GLY A 267 -13.09 17.28 -5.34
C GLY A 267 -12.12 16.11 -5.34
N ALA A 268 -12.66 14.88 -5.51
CA ALA A 268 -11.88 13.65 -5.43
C ALA A 268 -10.72 13.61 -6.44
N ASP A 269 -10.95 14.03 -7.69
CA ASP A 269 -9.91 14.07 -8.72
C ASP A 269 -8.80 15.08 -8.42
N ALA A 270 -9.15 16.23 -7.84
CA ALA A 270 -8.15 17.23 -7.45
C ALA A 270 -7.25 16.71 -6.33
N VAL A 271 -7.81 15.96 -5.38
CA VAL A 271 -7.05 15.29 -4.31
C VAL A 271 -6.15 14.19 -4.90
N ARG A 272 -6.69 13.32 -5.76
CA ARG A 272 -5.91 12.27 -6.46
C ARG A 272 -4.76 12.88 -7.24
N PHE A 273 -5.03 13.91 -8.04
CA PHE A 273 -4.03 14.65 -8.79
C PHE A 273 -2.95 15.23 -7.88
N GLY A 274 -3.35 15.94 -6.81
CA GLY A 274 -2.40 16.60 -5.90
C GLY A 274 -1.43 15.62 -5.22
N ILE A 275 -1.92 14.46 -4.80
CA ILE A 275 -1.08 13.39 -4.23
C ILE A 275 -0.16 12.78 -5.30
N MET A 276 -0.71 12.41 -6.46
CA MET A 276 0.04 11.68 -7.49
C MET A 276 1.09 12.55 -8.18
N ILE A 277 0.78 13.81 -8.50
CA ILE A 277 1.70 14.74 -9.17
C ILE A 277 2.94 15.04 -8.31
N SER A 278 2.76 14.95 -6.99
CA SER A 278 3.74 15.30 -5.97
C SER A 278 4.47 14.07 -5.39
N SER A 279 4.16 12.86 -5.87
CA SER A 279 4.71 11.59 -5.37
C SER A 279 5.72 10.98 -6.36
N PRO A 280 6.98 11.48 -6.41
CA PRO A 280 8.04 10.79 -7.12
C PRO A 280 8.29 9.41 -6.50
N ALA A 281 8.53 8.40 -7.34
CA ALA A 281 8.65 7.01 -6.92
C ALA A 281 9.62 6.83 -5.72
N GLY A 282 9.11 6.21 -4.65
CA GLY A 282 9.86 5.93 -3.41
C GLY A 282 10.30 7.14 -2.58
N ASN A 283 9.97 8.38 -2.94
CA ASN A 283 10.32 9.58 -2.18
C ASN A 283 9.13 10.11 -1.38
N ASP A 284 9.42 10.60 -0.17
CA ASP A 284 8.38 11.13 0.69
C ASP A 284 7.75 12.39 0.10
N LEU A 285 6.44 12.50 0.28
CA LEU A 285 5.62 13.60 -0.19
C LEU A 285 5.47 14.63 0.92
N LEU A 286 5.91 15.87 0.69
CA LEU A 286 5.50 17.00 1.51
C LEU A 286 4.12 17.45 1.03
N PHE A 287 3.09 17.13 1.80
CA PHE A 287 1.73 17.47 1.42
C PHE A 287 1.38 18.89 1.84
N ASP A 288 0.82 19.63 0.88
CA ASP A 288 0.06 20.84 1.14
C ASP A 288 -1.12 20.97 0.17
N ASP A 289 -2.08 21.79 0.59
CA ASP A 289 -3.32 22.06 -0.15
C ASP A 289 -3.08 22.67 -1.55
N SER A 290 -1.91 23.27 -1.82
CA SER A 290 -1.64 23.92 -3.11
C SER A 290 -1.61 22.92 -4.27
N SER A 291 -1.17 21.68 -3.99
CA SER A 291 -1.23 20.59 -4.96
C SER A 291 -2.67 20.20 -5.32
N CYS A 292 -3.59 20.23 -4.34
CA CYS A 292 -5.01 20.02 -4.57
C CYS A 292 -5.65 21.21 -5.31
N GLU A 293 -5.24 22.45 -5.00
CA GLU A 293 -5.66 23.64 -5.74
C GLU A 293 -5.25 23.57 -7.22
N GLN A 294 -4.04 23.08 -7.49
CA GLN A 294 -3.57 22.84 -8.86
C GLN A 294 -4.47 21.84 -9.59
N GLY A 295 -4.79 20.70 -8.95
CA GLY A 295 -5.71 19.71 -9.51
C GLY A 295 -7.10 20.28 -9.79
N ARG A 296 -7.65 21.09 -8.87
CA ARG A 296 -8.94 21.78 -9.06
C ARG A 296 -8.90 22.76 -10.23
N ASN A 297 -7.81 23.51 -10.38
CA ASN A 297 -7.64 24.45 -11.48
C ASN A 297 -7.51 23.71 -12.83
N PHE A 298 -6.85 22.54 -12.83
CA PHE A 298 -6.80 21.67 -13.99
C PHE A 298 -8.19 21.16 -14.38
N ASN A 299 -8.98 20.68 -13.43
CA ASN A 299 -10.38 20.32 -13.67
C ASN A 299 -11.16 21.44 -14.36
N ASN A 300 -11.05 22.66 -13.84
CA ASN A 300 -11.70 23.82 -14.44
C ASN A 300 -11.21 24.11 -15.86
N LYS A 301 -9.91 23.93 -16.14
CA LYS A 301 -9.33 24.11 -17.48
C LYS A 301 -9.92 23.11 -18.48
N ILE A 302 -9.98 21.83 -18.13
CA ILE A 302 -10.54 20.78 -19.01
C ILE A 302 -12.04 21.02 -19.20
N TRP A 303 -12.77 21.38 -18.15
CA TRP A 303 -14.20 21.70 -18.25
C TRP A 303 -14.47 22.91 -19.16
N ASN A 304 -13.62 23.92 -19.11
CA ASN A 304 -13.72 25.07 -20.02
C ASN A 304 -13.42 24.68 -21.47
N ALA A 305 -12.49 23.75 -21.72
CA ALA A 305 -12.27 23.18 -23.04
C ALA A 305 -13.52 22.44 -23.56
N LEU A 306 -14.19 21.65 -22.70
CA LEU A 306 -15.47 21.00 -23.06
C LEU A 306 -16.52 22.04 -23.47
N LYS A 307 -16.72 23.08 -22.67
CA LYS A 307 -17.67 24.15 -23.01
C LYS A 307 -17.35 24.81 -24.35
N LEU A 308 -16.07 25.04 -24.65
CA LEU A 308 -15.65 25.62 -25.92
C LEU A 308 -16.01 24.70 -27.10
N VAL A 309 -15.66 23.41 -27.00
CA VAL A 309 -15.94 22.42 -28.06
C VAL A 309 -17.46 22.24 -28.25
N LYS A 310 -18.24 22.12 -27.16
CA LYS A 310 -19.71 22.06 -27.22
C LYS A 310 -20.34 23.29 -27.88
N ASN A 311 -19.79 24.48 -27.63
CA ASN A 311 -20.27 25.71 -28.28
C ASN A 311 -20.05 25.72 -29.80
N TRP A 312 -19.26 24.80 -30.36
CA TRP A 312 -19.10 24.63 -31.80
C TRP A 312 -20.13 23.66 -32.41
N GLU A 313 -20.74 22.76 -31.63
CA GLU A 313 -21.73 21.76 -32.09
C GLU A 313 -22.88 22.38 -32.87
N ALA A 314 -23.47 23.44 -32.34
CA ALA A 314 -24.60 24.13 -32.96
C ALA A 314 -24.23 24.91 -34.23
N ARG A 315 -22.94 25.00 -34.57
CA ARG A 315 -22.39 25.81 -35.67
C ARG A 315 -21.45 25.01 -36.56
N ILE A 316 -21.66 23.70 -36.65
CA ILE A 316 -20.95 22.86 -37.62
C ILE A 316 -21.38 23.30 -39.03
N GLY A 317 -20.40 23.64 -39.87
CA GLY A 317 -20.64 24.08 -41.25
C GLY A 317 -21.17 22.95 -42.14
N THR A 318 -21.67 23.31 -43.32
CA THR A 318 -22.15 22.35 -44.34
C THR A 318 -21.14 22.10 -45.46
N GLU A 319 -19.93 22.66 -45.31
CA GLU A 319 -18.85 22.53 -46.28
C GLU A 319 -18.26 21.12 -46.28
N GLU A 320 -17.53 20.78 -47.34
CA GLU A 320 -16.80 19.51 -47.38
C GLU A 320 -15.81 19.41 -46.21
N PRO A 321 -15.70 18.23 -45.57
CA PRO A 321 -14.76 18.04 -44.48
C PRO A 321 -13.32 18.30 -44.95
N VAL A 322 -12.62 19.20 -44.26
CA VAL A 322 -11.19 19.38 -44.47
C VAL A 322 -10.47 18.15 -43.92
N MET A 323 -9.81 17.42 -44.81
CA MET A 323 -9.09 16.19 -44.46
C MET A 323 -7.66 16.46 -43.99
N GLU A 324 -7.03 17.54 -44.45
CA GLU A 324 -5.66 17.92 -44.12
C GLU A 324 -5.64 19.30 -43.47
N HIS A 325 -5.16 19.39 -42.23
CA HIS A 325 -5.07 20.65 -41.50
C HIS A 325 -3.87 20.60 -40.57
N PHE A 326 -2.95 21.56 -40.71
CA PHE A 326 -1.69 21.59 -39.96
C PHE A 326 -1.86 21.32 -38.46
N ALA A 327 -2.80 22.00 -37.79
CA ALA A 327 -3.01 21.82 -36.36
C ALA A 327 -3.50 20.41 -36.00
N VAL A 328 -4.31 19.78 -36.86
CA VAL A 328 -4.83 18.43 -36.66
C VAL A 328 -3.69 17.41 -36.81
N ASP A 329 -2.87 17.55 -37.84
CA ASP A 329 -1.76 16.62 -38.08
C ASP A 329 -0.63 16.80 -37.06
N TRP A 330 -0.35 18.03 -36.66
CA TRP A 330 0.57 18.34 -35.56
C TRP A 330 0.10 17.71 -34.25
N PHE A 331 -1.16 17.93 -33.85
CA PHE A 331 -1.65 17.42 -32.57
C PHE A 331 -1.72 15.90 -32.55
N ARG A 332 -2.11 15.27 -33.67
CA ARG A 332 -2.05 13.80 -33.83
C ARG A 332 -0.66 13.26 -33.56
N SER A 333 0.35 13.82 -34.25
CA SER A 333 1.74 13.42 -34.06
C SER A 333 2.22 13.65 -32.62
N ARG A 334 1.77 14.75 -31.99
CA ARG A 334 2.12 15.06 -30.60
C ARG A 334 1.48 14.08 -29.60
N LEU A 335 0.22 13.74 -29.81
CA LEU A 335 -0.53 12.77 -29.02
C LEU A 335 0.11 11.38 -29.11
N ASP A 336 0.45 10.92 -30.32
CA ASP A 336 1.10 9.62 -30.53
C ASP A 336 2.48 9.56 -29.87
N GLN A 337 3.26 10.65 -29.93
CA GLN A 337 4.54 10.72 -29.22
C GLN A 337 4.34 10.59 -27.70
N VAL A 338 3.39 11.33 -27.12
CA VAL A 338 3.14 11.27 -25.67
C VAL A 338 2.64 9.89 -25.26
N LYS A 339 1.77 9.24 -26.04
CA LYS A 339 1.33 7.86 -25.78
C LYS A 339 2.52 6.90 -25.70
N ALA A 340 3.47 7.01 -26.63
CA ALA A 340 4.67 6.18 -26.61
C ALA A 340 5.54 6.44 -25.36
N ASP A 341 5.69 7.70 -24.96
CA ASP A 341 6.44 8.08 -23.76
C ASP A 341 5.77 7.54 -22.48
N LEU A 342 4.44 7.57 -22.41
CA LEU A 342 3.65 7.07 -21.28
C LEU A 342 3.82 5.57 -21.08
N GLU A 343 3.92 4.77 -22.15
CA GLU A 343 4.18 3.34 -22.02
C GLU A 343 5.49 3.04 -21.30
N GLY A 344 6.55 3.79 -21.60
CA GLY A 344 7.83 3.68 -20.91
C GLY A 344 7.69 4.04 -19.43
N MET A 345 7.03 5.16 -19.13
CA MET A 345 6.82 5.61 -17.75
C MET A 345 5.99 4.62 -16.92
N TYR A 346 4.96 3.99 -17.50
CA TYR A 346 4.18 2.98 -16.81
C TYR A 346 4.99 1.71 -16.51
N LYS A 347 5.79 1.23 -17.48
CA LYS A 347 6.69 0.08 -17.27
C LYS A 347 7.71 0.33 -16.14
N GLU A 348 8.14 1.57 -15.98
CA GLU A 348 9.10 1.99 -14.96
C GLU A 348 8.44 2.47 -13.65
N PHE A 349 7.11 2.35 -13.51
CA PHE A 349 6.34 2.87 -12.36
C PHE A 349 6.52 4.38 -12.09
N ARG A 350 6.85 5.17 -13.12
CA ARG A 350 7.04 6.64 -13.07
C ARG A 350 5.70 7.38 -13.19
N LEU A 351 4.74 7.03 -12.35
CA LEU A 351 3.34 7.49 -12.44
C LEU A 351 3.18 9.01 -12.28
N SER A 352 3.99 9.65 -11.45
CA SER A 352 3.95 11.11 -11.27
C SER A 352 4.47 11.86 -12.50
N GLU A 353 5.44 11.29 -13.21
CA GLU A 353 5.96 11.85 -14.46
C GLU A 353 5.00 11.63 -15.63
N ALA A 354 4.34 10.47 -15.65
CA ALA A 354 3.24 10.22 -16.58
C ALA A 354 2.14 11.26 -16.43
N LEU A 355 1.68 11.52 -15.20
CA LEU A 355 0.66 12.54 -14.93
C LEU A 355 1.11 13.96 -15.31
N LYS A 356 2.38 14.33 -15.06
CA LYS A 356 2.94 15.63 -15.50
C LYS A 356 2.93 15.77 -17.03
N THR A 357 3.26 14.69 -17.73
CA THR A 357 3.28 14.66 -19.20
C THR A 357 1.87 14.82 -19.76
N ILE A 358 0.89 14.11 -19.19
CA ILE A 358 -0.53 14.23 -19.57
C ILE A 358 -1.05 15.64 -19.28
N TYR A 359 -0.71 16.20 -18.11
CA TYR A 359 -1.09 17.55 -17.73
C TYR A 359 -0.60 18.59 -18.76
N SER A 360 0.66 18.51 -19.18
CA SER A 360 1.23 19.42 -20.18
C SER A 360 0.62 19.20 -21.57
N LEU A 361 0.40 17.95 -21.99
CA LEU A 361 -0.30 17.64 -23.25
C LEU A 361 -1.70 18.28 -23.30
N ILE A 362 -2.47 18.18 -22.22
CA ILE A 362 -3.83 18.74 -22.18
C ILE A 362 -3.79 20.27 -22.06
N TRP A 363 -2.98 20.81 -21.16
CA TRP A 363 -2.99 22.24 -20.88
C TRP A 363 -2.29 23.06 -21.95
N ASP A 364 -1.07 22.68 -22.31
CA ASP A 364 -0.20 23.46 -23.19
C ASP A 364 -0.52 23.11 -24.64
N ASP A 365 -0.42 21.82 -25.01
CA ASP A 365 -0.55 21.41 -26.41
C ASP A 365 -2.00 21.44 -26.90
N PHE A 366 -2.95 20.82 -26.18
CA PHE A 366 -4.35 20.77 -26.60
C PHE A 366 -5.05 22.12 -26.38
N CYS A 367 -5.04 22.64 -25.15
CA CYS A 367 -5.83 23.82 -24.85
C CYS A 367 -5.19 25.15 -25.30
N SER A 368 -3.86 25.28 -25.21
CA SER A 368 -3.21 26.58 -25.47
C SER A 368 -2.76 26.74 -26.93
N TRP A 369 -2.48 25.63 -27.63
CA TRP A 369 -2.09 25.64 -29.04
C TRP A 369 -3.17 25.09 -29.96
N TYR A 370 -3.51 23.80 -29.86
CA TYR A 370 -4.42 23.15 -30.80
C TYR A 370 -5.78 23.86 -30.88
N LEU A 371 -6.47 24.00 -29.74
CA LEU A 371 -7.80 24.61 -29.68
C LEU A 371 -7.81 26.06 -30.18
N GLU A 372 -6.73 26.82 -29.99
CA GLU A 372 -6.64 28.20 -30.50
C GLU A 372 -6.34 28.24 -32.01
N TRP A 373 -5.60 27.27 -32.56
CA TRP A 373 -5.36 27.18 -34.01
C TRP A 373 -6.57 26.68 -34.80
N VAL A 374 -7.39 25.79 -34.23
CA VAL A 374 -8.59 25.27 -34.90
C VAL A 374 -9.85 26.09 -34.63
N LYS A 375 -9.76 27.07 -33.73
CA LYS A 375 -10.88 27.92 -33.34
C LYS A 375 -11.46 28.63 -34.56
N PRO A 376 -12.77 28.51 -34.84
CA PRO A 376 -13.39 29.29 -35.89
C PRO A 376 -13.37 30.79 -35.51
N GLY A 377 -13.42 31.66 -36.51
CA GLY A 377 -13.60 33.09 -36.29
C GLY A 377 -14.87 33.38 -35.47
N PHE A 378 -14.97 34.58 -34.90
CA PHE A 378 -16.14 34.96 -34.11
C PHE A 378 -17.44 34.77 -34.91
N GLU A 379 -18.35 33.94 -34.36
CA GLU A 379 -19.62 33.54 -34.97
C GLU A 379 -19.53 32.80 -36.32
N GLN A 380 -18.32 32.37 -36.72
CA GLN A 380 -18.14 31.57 -37.93
C GLN A 380 -18.41 30.08 -37.68
N PRO A 381 -18.87 29.34 -38.71
CA PRO A 381 -19.02 27.90 -38.59
C PRO A 381 -17.66 27.20 -38.45
N VAL A 382 -17.65 26.07 -37.72
CA VAL A 382 -16.49 25.18 -37.65
C VAL A 382 -16.55 24.18 -38.81
N ASN A 383 -15.41 23.86 -39.42
CA ASN A 383 -15.38 22.80 -40.45
C ASN A 383 -15.72 21.43 -39.81
N PRO A 384 -16.60 20.60 -40.42
CA PRO A 384 -17.00 19.31 -39.86
C PRO A 384 -15.83 18.35 -39.59
N GLY A 385 -14.83 18.31 -40.47
CA GLY A 385 -13.66 17.43 -40.31
C GLY A 385 -12.82 17.81 -39.09
N ILE A 386 -12.59 19.11 -38.90
CA ILE A 386 -11.86 19.66 -37.75
C ILE A 386 -12.62 19.42 -36.44
N TYR A 387 -13.93 19.65 -36.44
CA TYR A 387 -14.78 19.38 -35.27
C TYR A 387 -14.71 17.92 -34.85
N ASN A 388 -14.90 17.00 -35.80
CA ASN A 388 -14.87 15.56 -35.52
C ASN A 388 -13.50 15.13 -34.97
N LYS A 389 -12.39 15.60 -35.56
CA LYS A 389 -11.05 15.31 -35.05
C LYS A 389 -10.78 15.93 -33.68
N THR A 390 -11.33 17.10 -33.39
CA THR A 390 -11.22 17.71 -32.05
C THR A 390 -11.91 16.83 -31.00
N VAL A 391 -13.11 16.34 -31.31
CA VAL A 391 -13.85 15.44 -30.41
C VAL A 391 -13.10 14.12 -30.22
N GLU A 392 -12.60 13.50 -31.29
CA GLU A 392 -11.76 12.29 -31.19
C GLU A 392 -10.56 12.50 -30.27
N PHE A 393 -9.78 13.57 -30.48
CA PHE A 393 -8.63 13.87 -29.63
C PHE A 393 -9.02 14.11 -28.17
N PHE A 394 -10.11 14.83 -27.92
CA PHE A 394 -10.55 15.09 -26.55
C PHE A 394 -10.96 13.78 -25.85
N THR A 395 -11.66 12.90 -26.55
CA THR A 395 -12.00 11.56 -26.07
C THR A 395 -10.75 10.77 -25.67
N GLU A 396 -9.74 10.75 -26.54
CA GLU A 396 -8.47 10.05 -26.26
C GLU A 396 -7.71 10.67 -25.06
N LEU A 397 -7.72 12.00 -24.92
CA LEU A 397 -7.13 12.67 -23.76
C LEU A 397 -7.84 12.29 -22.45
N MET A 398 -9.18 12.15 -22.47
CA MET A 398 -9.93 11.72 -21.28
C MET A 398 -9.63 10.27 -20.93
N GLN A 399 -9.52 9.38 -21.92
CA GLN A 399 -9.11 7.98 -21.71
C GLN A 399 -7.73 7.88 -21.07
N ILE A 400 -6.76 8.67 -21.55
CA ILE A 400 -5.39 8.69 -21.02
C ILE A 400 -5.35 9.25 -19.58
N LEU A 401 -6.17 10.26 -19.27
CA LEU A 401 -6.20 10.89 -17.95
C LEU A 401 -7.02 10.09 -16.92
N HIS A 402 -7.94 9.22 -17.36
CA HIS A 402 -8.89 8.51 -16.52
C HIS A 402 -8.29 7.72 -15.34
N PRO A 403 -7.18 6.97 -15.49
CA PRO A 403 -6.53 6.29 -14.34
C PRO A 403 -6.21 7.24 -13.17
N PHE A 404 -5.94 8.52 -13.47
CA PHE A 404 -5.60 9.53 -12.48
C PHE A 404 -6.83 10.27 -11.97
N MET A 405 -7.76 10.65 -12.86
CA MET A 405 -8.86 11.57 -12.56
C MET A 405 -10.20 11.02 -13.07
N PRO A 406 -10.70 9.92 -12.49
CA PRO A 406 -11.80 9.15 -13.07
C PRO A 406 -13.13 9.90 -13.15
N PHE A 407 -13.44 10.81 -12.20
CA PHE A 407 -14.79 11.38 -12.13
C PHE A 407 -15.04 12.44 -13.22
N ILE A 408 -14.13 13.41 -13.37
CA ILE A 408 -14.26 14.46 -14.37
C ILE A 408 -14.09 13.93 -15.79
N THR A 409 -13.17 12.97 -15.97
CA THR A 409 -12.93 12.37 -17.28
C THR A 409 -14.18 11.63 -17.75
N GLU A 410 -14.81 10.83 -16.88
CA GLU A 410 -16.06 10.11 -17.18
C GLU A 410 -17.18 11.08 -17.59
N GLU A 411 -17.40 12.13 -16.79
CA GLU A 411 -18.43 13.13 -17.07
C GLU A 411 -18.19 13.82 -18.43
N ILE A 412 -16.95 14.23 -18.71
CA ILE A 412 -16.60 14.87 -19.98
C ILE A 412 -16.77 13.88 -21.15
N TYR A 413 -16.37 12.62 -20.98
CA TYR A 413 -16.50 11.58 -22.00
C TYR A 413 -17.96 11.35 -22.38
N HIS A 414 -18.87 11.26 -21.42
CA HIS A 414 -20.30 11.17 -21.70
C HIS A 414 -20.86 12.42 -22.36
N LEU A 415 -20.42 13.61 -21.92
CA LEU A 415 -20.89 14.86 -22.49
C LEU A 415 -20.41 15.08 -23.93
N LEU A 416 -19.30 14.49 -24.37
CA LEU A 416 -18.83 14.59 -25.76
C LEU A 416 -19.74 13.86 -26.79
N ASP A 417 -20.86 13.27 -26.35
CA ASP A 417 -21.94 12.70 -27.17
C ASP A 417 -21.46 11.68 -28.23
N LEU A 418 -20.69 10.71 -27.76
CA LEU A 418 -20.25 9.54 -28.54
C LEU A 418 -21.39 8.55 -28.82
N ILE A 419 -22.52 8.68 -28.10
CA ILE A 419 -23.68 7.78 -28.10
C ILE A 419 -24.29 7.67 -29.51
N ASP A 420 -24.41 8.79 -30.22
CA ASP A 420 -24.95 8.81 -31.59
C ASP A 420 -23.90 8.50 -32.67
N ARG A 421 -22.60 8.49 -32.32
CA ARG A 421 -21.49 8.44 -33.30
C ARG A 421 -20.81 7.07 -33.42
N PHE A 422 -20.79 6.26 -32.36
CA PHE A 422 -20.11 4.95 -32.34
C PHE A 422 -21.02 3.76 -32.02
N GLY A 423 -22.33 4.01 -31.80
CA GLY A 423 -23.32 2.96 -31.55
C GLY A 423 -23.52 2.64 -30.06
N ALA A 424 -24.69 2.08 -29.73
CA ALA A 424 -25.19 1.89 -28.36
C ALA A 424 -24.34 0.95 -27.48
N ASP A 425 -23.45 0.15 -28.06
CA ASP A 425 -22.62 -0.81 -27.32
C ASP A 425 -21.40 -0.15 -26.66
N ALA A 426 -20.96 1.03 -27.14
CA ALA A 426 -19.85 1.79 -26.53
C ALA A 426 -20.20 2.43 -25.16
N VAL A 427 -21.48 2.38 -24.76
CA VAL A 427 -22.04 3.19 -23.65
C VAL A 427 -22.49 2.32 -22.47
N ARG A 428 -22.46 0.99 -22.58
CA ARG A 428 -22.88 0.11 -21.46
C ARG A 428 -21.82 -0.07 -20.38
N PHE A 429 -20.59 0.30 -20.67
CA PHE A 429 -19.45 0.26 -19.77
C PHE A 429 -18.81 1.65 -19.83
N GLY A 430 -18.33 2.19 -18.70
CA GLY A 430 -17.76 3.56 -18.63
C GLY A 430 -16.54 3.77 -19.55
N ILE A 431 -15.70 4.78 -19.31
CA ILE A 431 -14.48 5.00 -20.12
C ILE A 431 -13.72 3.68 -20.32
N MET A 432 -13.76 3.14 -21.54
CA MET A 432 -12.94 2.00 -21.93
C MET A 432 -11.53 2.52 -22.19
N ILE A 433 -10.61 2.16 -21.32
CA ILE A 433 -9.19 2.49 -21.47
C ILE A 433 -8.64 1.54 -22.55
N SER A 434 -8.48 2.04 -23.76
CA SER A 434 -7.65 1.35 -24.76
C SER A 434 -6.19 1.49 -24.34
N SER A 435 -5.41 0.42 -24.52
CA SER A 435 -3.96 0.51 -24.33
C SER A 435 -3.41 1.61 -25.25
N PRO A 436 -2.43 2.44 -24.81
CA PRO A 436 -1.78 3.42 -25.67
C PRO A 436 -1.24 2.83 -26.99
N ALA A 437 -0.98 1.51 -27.01
CA ALA A 437 -0.54 0.72 -28.16
C ALA A 437 -1.63 0.42 -29.20
N GLY A 438 -2.89 0.83 -28.99
CA GLY A 438 -3.99 0.58 -29.93
C GLY A 438 -4.52 -0.86 -29.96
N ASN A 439 -4.16 -1.69 -28.97
CA ASN A 439 -4.85 -2.95 -28.75
C ASN A 439 -6.04 -2.70 -27.82
N ASP A 440 -7.24 -2.90 -28.34
CA ASP A 440 -8.46 -3.01 -27.54
C ASP A 440 -8.25 -4.10 -26.48
N LEU A 441 -8.33 -3.71 -25.21
CA LEU A 441 -8.58 -4.68 -24.14
C LEU A 441 -10.03 -5.13 -24.33
N LEU A 442 -10.23 -6.12 -25.20
CA LEU A 442 -11.46 -6.88 -25.27
C LEU A 442 -11.61 -7.58 -23.92
N PHE A 443 -12.48 -7.04 -23.06
CA PHE A 443 -13.14 -7.87 -22.07
C PHE A 443 -13.88 -8.96 -22.83
N ASP A 444 -13.47 -10.22 -22.64
CA ASP A 444 -14.18 -11.36 -23.18
C ASP A 444 -15.46 -11.57 -22.36
N ASP A 445 -16.58 -11.05 -22.90
CA ASP A 445 -17.94 -11.16 -22.36
C ASP A 445 -18.38 -12.61 -22.07
N SER A 446 -17.69 -13.63 -22.60
CA SER A 446 -18.07 -15.02 -22.39
C SER A 446 -17.85 -15.55 -20.96
N SER A 447 -17.09 -14.82 -20.13
CA SER A 447 -16.78 -15.23 -18.75
C SER A 447 -17.76 -14.70 -17.69
N CYS A 448 -18.56 -13.68 -18.01
CA CYS A 448 -19.45 -13.05 -17.03
C CYS A 448 -20.87 -13.65 -16.98
N GLU A 449 -21.27 -14.45 -17.97
CA GLU A 449 -22.59 -15.11 -18.00
C GLU A 449 -22.67 -16.44 -17.22
N GLN A 450 -21.55 -17.00 -16.75
CA GLN A 450 -21.56 -18.27 -15.98
C GLN A 450 -21.67 -18.10 -14.46
N GLY A 451 -21.80 -16.87 -13.96
CA GLY A 451 -21.92 -16.56 -12.53
C GLY A 451 -23.18 -15.77 -12.20
N ARG A 452 -24.36 -16.37 -12.36
CA ARG A 452 -25.60 -15.94 -11.69
C ARG A 452 -26.32 -17.12 -11.06
#